data_AF-A0A0D0HAT5-F1
#
_entry.id   AF-A0A0D0HAT5-F1
#
_cell.length_a   1.000
_cell.length_b   1.000
_cell.length_c   1.000
_cell.angle_alpha   90.00
_cell.angle_beta   90.00
_cell.angle_gamma   90.00
#
_symmetry.space_group_name_H-M   'P 1'
#
loop_
_entity.id
_entity.type
_entity.pdbx_description
1 polymer ?
#
loop_
_entity_poly.entity_id
_entity_poly.type
_entity_poly.pdbx_seq_one_letter_code
_entity_poly.pdbx_strand_id
1 'polypeptide(L)'
;MNGRIVVGSGKAQVQAVKAGYGIAQLATWMIRDALRSGELVDVPPACATAGLPVNLIWTRHRERLPKLGTTLEFLDHALRAVCSEH
;
A
#
# COMPACT_ATOMS: atom_id res chain seq x y z
N MET A 1 5.19 -7.25 -19.77
CA MET A 1 3.85 -7.00 -19.18
C MET A 1 2.96 -6.49 -20.30
N ASN A 2 1.89 -7.21 -20.63
CA ASN A 2 0.96 -6.79 -21.68
C ASN A 2 -0.40 -6.53 -21.00
N GLY A 3 -0.69 -5.26 -20.77
CA GLY A 3 -1.93 -4.81 -20.13
C GLY A 3 -2.50 -3.64 -20.94
N ARG A 4 -3.82 -3.50 -20.97
CA ARG A 4 -4.50 -2.41 -21.69
C ARG A 4 -4.01 -1.03 -21.24
N ILE A 5 -3.67 -0.91 -19.95
CA ILE A 5 -3.02 0.26 -19.35
C ILE A 5 -1.90 -0.26 -18.45
N VAL A 6 -0.70 0.30 -18.60
CA VAL A 6 0.46 0.02 -17.75
C VAL A 6 0.98 1.34 -17.20
N VAL A 7 1.00 1.48 -15.88
CA VAL A 7 1.47 2.68 -15.19
C VAL A 7 2.50 2.32 -14.12
N GLY A 8 3.47 3.21 -13.92
CA GLY A 8 4.65 2.94 -13.08
C GLY A 8 4.51 3.22 -11.58
N SER A 9 3.30 3.46 -11.06
CA SER A 9 3.10 3.72 -9.62
C SER A 9 1.76 3.22 -9.12
N GLY A 10 1.70 2.81 -7.85
CA GLY A 10 0.46 2.37 -7.20
C GLY A 10 -0.62 3.46 -7.19
N LYS A 11 -0.24 4.73 -6.96
CA LYS A 11 -1.19 5.86 -7.02
C LYS A 11 -1.83 6.00 -8.40
N ALA A 12 -1.06 5.85 -9.47
CA ALA A 12 -1.59 5.89 -10.84
C ALA A 12 -2.52 4.70 -11.13
N GLN A 13 -2.22 3.51 -10.58
CA GLN A 13 -3.11 2.35 -10.68
C GLN A 13 -4.46 2.61 -10.00
N VAL A 14 -4.44 3.16 -8.78
CA VAL A 14 -5.67 3.55 -8.06
C VAL A 14 -6.52 4.53 -8.87
N GLN A 15 -5.90 5.58 -9.44
CA GLN A 15 -6.63 6.55 -10.26
C GLN A 15 -7.21 5.91 -11.54
N ALA A 16 -6.47 4.99 -12.18
CA ALA A 16 -6.96 4.30 -13.36
C ALA A 16 -8.20 3.43 -13.04
N VAL A 17 -8.20 2.73 -11.90
CA VAL A 17 -9.36 1.94 -11.46
C VAL A 17 -10.54 2.83 -11.12
N LYS A 18 -10.33 3.92 -10.35
CA LYS A 18 -11.37 4.91 -10.02
C LYS A 18 -12.00 5.55 -11.25
N ALA A 19 -11.23 5.73 -12.33
CA ALA A 19 -11.72 6.24 -13.60
C ALA A 19 -12.42 5.18 -14.47
N GLY A 20 -12.61 3.95 -13.99
CA GLY A 20 -13.33 2.89 -14.70
C GLY A 20 -12.50 2.15 -15.76
N TYR A 21 -11.16 2.22 -15.70
CA TYR A 21 -10.32 1.54 -16.68
C TYR A 21 -10.09 0.04 -16.41
N GLY A 22 -10.75 -0.55 -15.41
CA GLY A 22 -10.78 -2.00 -15.18
C GLY A 22 -10.48 -2.38 -13.74
N ILE A 23 -10.03 -3.62 -13.53
CA ILE A 23 -9.72 -4.20 -12.22
C ILE A 23 -8.19 -4.21 -12.04
N ALA A 24 -7.72 -3.96 -10.81
CA ALA A 24 -6.32 -4.11 -10.44
C ALA A 24 -6.19 -4.65 -9.02
N GLN A 25 -5.11 -5.38 -8.75
CA GLN A 25 -4.70 -5.72 -7.39
C GLN A 25 -4.03 -4.49 -6.77
N LEU A 26 -4.65 -3.93 -5.74
CA LEU A 26 -4.22 -2.70 -5.10
C LEU A 26 -3.97 -2.96 -3.62
N ALA A 27 -3.02 -2.24 -3.04
CA ALA A 27 -2.78 -2.33 -1.61
C ALA A 27 -3.97 -1.73 -0.84
N THR A 28 -4.60 -2.53 0.02
CA THR A 28 -5.86 -2.18 0.72
C THR A 28 -5.73 -0.89 1.52
N TRP A 29 -4.57 -0.64 2.14
CA TRP A 29 -4.30 0.60 2.88
C TRP A 29 -4.36 1.86 2.01
N MET A 30 -4.13 1.75 0.70
CA MET A 30 -4.19 2.89 -0.24
C MET A 30 -5.63 3.20 -0.71
N ILE A 31 -6.53 2.23 -0.60
CA ILE A 31 -7.91 2.32 -1.11
C ILE A 31 -8.98 2.20 -0.02
N ARG A 32 -8.59 2.21 1.27
CA ARG A 32 -9.50 2.07 2.42
C ARG A 32 -10.73 2.97 2.32
N ASP A 33 -10.52 4.25 2.03
CA ASP A 33 -11.61 5.23 1.93
C ASP A 33 -12.51 5.01 0.71
N ALA A 34 -11.91 4.58 -0.40
CA ALA A 34 -12.64 4.28 -1.64
C ALA A 34 -13.49 3.01 -1.49
N LEU A 35 -12.98 2.01 -0.77
CA LEU A 35 -13.76 0.82 -0.39
C LEU A 35 -14.89 1.18 0.59
N ARG A 36 -14.59 1.97 1.64
CA ARG A 36 -15.59 2.38 2.64
C ARG A 36 -16.72 3.22 2.05
N SER A 37 -16.42 4.07 1.09
CA SER A 37 -17.42 4.92 0.41
C SER A 37 -18.19 4.18 -0.70
N GLY A 38 -17.74 2.98 -1.09
CA GLY A 38 -18.30 2.25 -2.23
C GLY A 38 -17.89 2.80 -3.61
N GLU A 39 -16.96 3.76 -3.66
CA GLU A 39 -16.35 4.21 -4.91
C GLU A 39 -15.57 3.08 -5.60
N LEU A 40 -14.95 2.21 -4.81
CA LEU A 40 -14.34 0.95 -5.25
C LEU A 40 -15.00 -0.23 -4.55
N VAL A 41 -15.01 -1.37 -5.23
CA VAL A 41 -15.52 -2.65 -4.71
C VAL A 41 -14.47 -3.73 -4.86
N ASP A 42 -14.41 -4.67 -3.91
CA ASP A 42 -13.49 -5.81 -3.93
C ASP A 42 -14.05 -6.96 -4.80
N VAL A 43 -13.21 -7.52 -5.68
CA VAL A 43 -13.60 -8.50 -6.70
C VAL A 43 -12.46 -9.48 -7.07
N PRO A 44 -12.71 -10.81 -7.10
CA PRO A 44 -13.51 -11.61 -6.17
C PRO A 44 -12.73 -11.85 -4.86
N PRO A 45 -13.36 -11.75 -3.67
CA PRO A 45 -12.67 -11.95 -2.39
C PRO A 45 -11.93 -13.30 -2.24
N ALA A 46 -12.39 -14.34 -2.95
CA ALA A 46 -11.73 -15.64 -2.99
C ALA A 46 -10.31 -15.61 -3.61
N CYS A 47 -9.99 -14.56 -4.38
CA CYS A 47 -8.68 -14.33 -4.97
C CYS A 47 -7.85 -13.33 -4.16
N ALA A 48 -8.30 -12.94 -2.96
CA ALA A 48 -7.51 -12.08 -2.09
C ALA A 48 -6.15 -12.71 -1.81
N THR A 49 -5.10 -11.91 -1.97
CA THR A 49 -3.73 -12.33 -1.69
C THR A 49 -3.29 -11.77 -0.35
N ALA A 50 -2.40 -12.49 0.33
CA ALA A 50 -1.77 -11.95 1.52
C ALA A 50 -1.08 -10.62 1.19
N GLY A 51 -1.25 -9.62 2.06
CA GLY A 51 -0.58 -8.34 1.92
C GLY A 51 0.94 -8.52 1.84
N LEU A 52 1.59 -7.72 0.98
CA LEU A 52 3.05 -7.72 0.91
C LEU A 52 3.64 -7.05 2.17
N PRO A 53 4.72 -7.59 2.74
CA PRO A 53 5.34 -7.02 3.93
C PRO A 53 5.90 -5.63 3.63
N VAL A 54 5.57 -4.66 4.48
CA VAL A 54 6.18 -3.32 4.49
C VAL A 54 7.36 -3.34 5.45
N ASN A 55 8.55 -3.05 4.93
CA ASN A 55 9.79 -3.09 5.71
C ASN A 55 10.42 -1.69 5.81
N LEU A 56 10.94 -1.36 6.98
CA LEU A 56 11.81 -0.20 7.17
C LEU A 56 13.24 -0.60 6.81
N ILE A 57 13.87 0.17 5.91
CA ILE A 57 15.25 -0.06 5.47
C ILE A 57 16.09 1.19 5.70
N TRP A 58 17.32 1.00 6.18
CA TRP A 58 18.27 2.08 6.44
C TRP A 58 19.69 1.60 6.14
N THR A 59 20.62 2.55 6.02
CA THR A 59 22.03 2.23 5.82
C THR A 59 22.68 1.87 7.16
N ARG A 60 23.38 0.73 7.23
CA ARG A 60 23.98 0.19 8.46
C ARG A 60 24.84 1.19 9.26
N HIS A 61 25.61 2.05 8.60
CA HIS A 61 26.45 3.03 9.31
C HIS A 61 25.66 4.07 10.12
N ARG A 62 24.36 4.25 9.84
CA ARG A 62 23.46 5.18 10.56
C ARG A 62 22.82 4.56 11.80
N GLU A 63 22.96 3.26 12.00
CA GLU A 63 22.31 2.49 13.08
C GLU A 63 22.61 3.06 14.48
N ARG A 64 23.79 3.66 14.67
CA ARG A 64 24.20 4.24 15.96
C ARG A 64 23.69 5.66 16.21
N LEU A 65 23.03 6.29 15.23
CA LEU A 65 22.52 7.65 15.40
C LEU A 65 21.25 7.62 16.26
N PRO A 66 21.18 8.30 17.41
CA PRO A 66 19.98 8.32 18.25
C PRO A 66 18.73 8.77 17.50
N LYS A 67 18.88 9.76 16.61
CA LYS A 67 17.80 10.24 15.73
C LYS A 67 17.20 9.14 14.84
N LEU A 68 18.03 8.20 14.36
CA LEU A 68 17.53 7.08 13.57
C LEU A 68 16.64 6.18 14.42
N GLY A 69 17.08 5.83 15.64
CA GLY A 69 16.29 5.03 16.58
C GLY A 69 14.89 5.61 16.81
N THR A 70 14.80 6.88 17.22
CA THR A 70 13.52 7.56 17.43
C THR A 70 12.66 7.63 16.16
N THR A 71 13.28 7.79 14.98
CA THR A 71 12.55 7.81 13.71
C THR A 71 12.00 6.43 13.36
N LEU A 72 12.77 5.36 13.60
CA LEU A 72 12.35 3.99 13.35
C LEU A 72 11.20 3.59 14.29
N GLU A 73 11.26 3.95 15.57
CA GLU A 73 10.18 3.71 16.53
C GLU A 73 8.88 4.42 16.10
N PHE A 74 8.98 5.69 15.71
CA PHE A 74 7.82 6.44 15.21
C PHE A 74 7.24 5.82 13.94
N LEU A 75 8.09 5.48 12.96
CA LEU A 75 7.64 4.91 11.69
C LEU A 75 7.06 3.50 11.88
N ASP A 76 7.65 2.66 12.74
CA ASP A 76 7.09 1.33 13.04
C ASP A 76 5.69 1.46 13.62
N HIS A 77 5.50 2.35 14.61
CA HIS A 77 4.18 2.61 15.18
C HIS A 77 3.18 3.12 14.13
N ALA A 78 3.55 4.13 13.35
CA ALA A 78 2.68 4.73 12.35
C ALA A 78 2.32 3.75 11.21
N LEU A 79 3.30 2.98 10.73
CA LEU A 79 3.09 2.03 9.64
C LEU A 79 2.23 0.84 10.08
N ARG A 80 2.37 0.37 11.33
CA ARG A 80 1.46 -0.63 11.88
C ARG A 80 0.03 -0.13 11.85
N ALA A 81 -0.24 1.08 12.32
CA ALA A 81 -1.60 1.64 12.29
C ALA A 81 -2.19 1.76 10.86
N VAL A 82 -1.36 2.06 9.87
CA VAL A 82 -1.80 2.18 8.47
C VAL A 82 -2.00 0.81 7.82
N CYS A 83 -1.12 -0.15 8.11
CA CYS A 83 -1.07 -1.45 7.44
C CYS A 83 -1.81 -2.58 8.18
N SER A 84 -2.21 -2.40 9.44
CA SER A 84 -2.80 -3.46 10.29
C SER A 84 -4.27 -3.79 9.98
N GLU A 85 -4.77 -3.50 8.79
CA GLU A 85 -6.13 -3.90 8.42
C GLU A 85 -6.09 -4.83 7.20
N HIS A 86 -6.47 -6.08 7.50
CA HIS A 86 -6.55 -7.31 6.70
C HIS A 86 -5.29 -8.19 6.67
#